data_AF-A0A8T4K3U7-F1
#
_entry.id   AF-A0A8T4K3U7-F1
#
_cell.length_a   1.000
_cell.length_b   1.000
_cell.length_c   1.000
_cell.angle_alpha   90.00
_cell.angle_beta   90.00
_cell.angle_gamma   90.00
#
_symmetry.space_group_name_H-M   'P 1'
#
loop_
_entity.id
_entity.type
_entity.pdbx_description
1 polymer ?
#
loop_
_entity_poly.entity_id
_entity_poly.type
_entity_poly.pdbx_seq_one_letter_code
_entity_poly.pdbx_strand_id
1 'polypeptide(L)'
;MIRRTILFDNKCGFALGENPKAPNPYVTWQFNEQDGHRDYFWGHYHNEPDMAERDLHNRAEDYQRRYHVREVEQTPDQEAYQYYSTQRPIDIGTYPKSYFNRPIHMDIYAGRQQVPGEAFQAWGAITYAQPLTEQELRDYELRPSRSNLDIRRQMDAQAQVVGKWEDAHRVPEQKRLTWFYSDFGSYAVKEYVTPEQLAASARGVELQVAARARRQKGKQPIAEQLQAAQREAQEHRGPEAPNKKAPDRGER
;
A
#
# COMPACT_ATOMS: atom_id res chain seq x y z
N MET A 1 6.75 8.74 2.71
CA MET A 1 6.60 7.77 1.60
C MET A 1 7.79 7.93 0.66
N ILE A 2 8.37 6.85 0.14
CA ILE A 2 9.41 6.94 -0.90
C ILE A 2 8.74 7.17 -2.25
N ARG A 3 9.17 8.20 -2.98
CA ARG A 3 8.66 8.62 -4.30
C ARG A 3 9.48 8.06 -5.45
N ARG A 4 10.81 8.05 -5.30
CA ARG A 4 11.73 7.58 -6.34
C ARG A 4 12.95 6.92 -5.72
N THR A 5 13.56 5.98 -6.44
CA THR A 5 14.81 5.34 -6.03
C THR A 5 15.69 5.13 -7.26
N ILE A 6 16.98 5.42 -7.12
CA ILE A 6 18.04 5.11 -8.07
C ILE A 6 18.94 4.09 -7.38
N LEU A 7 19.12 2.92 -7.98
CA LEU A 7 19.95 1.84 -7.43
C LEU A 7 21.13 1.61 -8.36
N PHE A 8 22.32 1.41 -7.81
CA PHE A 8 23.53 1.12 -8.56
C PHE A 8 23.98 -0.34 -8.37
N ASP A 9 24.84 -0.80 -9.28
CA ASP A 9 25.37 -2.16 -9.31
C ASP A 9 26.19 -2.53 -8.07
N ASN A 10 26.78 -1.54 -7.41
CA ASN A 10 27.50 -1.69 -6.15
C ASN A 10 26.60 -1.76 -4.90
N LYS A 11 25.28 -1.94 -5.09
CA LYS A 11 24.28 -2.02 -4.02
C LYS A 11 24.14 -0.74 -3.19
N CYS A 12 24.65 0.39 -3.66
CA CYS A 12 24.30 1.70 -3.12
C CYS A 12 23.23 2.36 -3.99
N GLY A 13 22.50 3.30 -3.43
CA GLY A 13 21.51 4.05 -4.18
C GLY A 13 21.11 5.34 -3.51
N PHE A 14 20.21 6.08 -4.15
CA PHE A 14 19.57 7.26 -3.59
C PHE A 14 18.06 7.11 -3.65
N ALA A 15 17.39 7.56 -2.60
CA ALA A 15 15.94 7.53 -2.50
C ALA A 15 15.42 8.92 -2.20
N LEU A 16 14.32 9.29 -2.84
CA LEU A 16 13.60 10.51 -2.51
C LEU A 16 12.35 10.15 -1.72
N GLY A 17 12.24 10.72 -0.53
CA GLY A 17 11.11 10.60 0.37
C GLY A 17 10.29 11.88 0.44
N GLU A 18 9.01 11.73 0.75
CA GLU A 18 8.09 12.82 1.05
C GLU A 18 7.32 12.55 2.34
N ASN A 19 7.19 13.59 3.17
CA ASN A 19 6.35 13.65 4.34
C ASN A 19 5.64 15.02 4.39
N PRO A 20 4.37 15.13 3.95
CA PRO A 20 3.63 16.40 3.91
C PRO A 20 3.46 17.09 5.28
N LYS A 21 3.67 16.35 6.38
CA LYS A 21 3.55 16.87 7.75
C LYS A 21 4.84 17.47 8.29
N ALA A 22 5.96 17.33 7.57
CA ALA A 22 7.25 17.85 7.99
C ALA A 22 7.40 19.33 7.56
N PRO A 23 8.15 20.16 8.31
CA PRO A 23 8.46 21.53 7.90
C PRO A 23 9.12 21.60 6.51
N ASN A 24 10.00 20.63 6.23
CA ASN A 24 10.60 20.41 4.92
C ASN A 24 10.04 19.09 4.39
N PRO A 25 9.04 19.11 3.50
CA PRO A 25 8.29 17.91 3.15
C PRO A 25 9.09 16.88 2.35
N TYR A 26 10.21 17.26 1.73
CA TYR A 26 10.96 16.39 0.83
C TYR A 26 12.35 16.08 1.39
N VAL A 27 12.84 14.87 1.16
CA VAL A 27 14.17 14.45 1.57
C VAL A 27 14.81 13.52 0.55
N THR A 28 16.11 13.66 0.31
CA THR A 28 16.92 12.72 -0.48
C THR A 28 17.89 11.99 0.43
N TRP A 29 17.73 10.68 0.54
CA TRP A 29 18.64 9.81 1.30
C TRP A 29 19.57 9.07 0.35
N GLN A 30 20.80 8.83 0.79
CA GLN A 30 21.60 7.73 0.27
C GLN A 30 21.22 6.45 1.01
N PHE A 31 21.31 5.31 0.36
CA PHE A 31 21.15 4.02 1.01
C PHE A 31 22.14 2.99 0.48
N ASN A 32 22.35 1.93 1.26
CA ASN A 32 22.94 0.68 0.82
C ASN A 32 21.89 -0.43 0.89
N GLU A 33 22.02 -1.46 0.05
CA GLU A 33 21.12 -2.61 0.03
C GLU A 33 21.90 -3.88 0.39
N GLN A 34 21.55 -4.50 1.51
CA GLN A 34 22.16 -5.73 2.01
C GLN A 34 21.06 -6.72 2.39
N ASP A 35 21.08 -7.92 1.82
CA ASP A 35 20.11 -9.00 2.12
C ASP A 35 18.62 -8.59 2.03
N GLY A 36 18.30 -7.67 1.11
CA GLY A 36 16.95 -7.13 0.93
C GLY A 36 16.56 -6.04 1.96
N HIS A 37 17.45 -5.68 2.87
CA HIS A 37 17.32 -4.54 3.76
C HIS A 37 18.01 -3.30 3.19
N ARG A 38 17.44 -2.12 3.43
CA ARG A 38 18.00 -0.83 3.01
C ARG A 38 18.23 0.07 4.21
N ASP A 39 19.49 0.43 4.47
CA ASP A 39 19.82 1.43 5.48
C ASP A 39 19.93 2.81 4.83
N TYR A 40 19.15 3.77 5.31
CA TYR A 40 19.10 5.14 4.77
C TYR A 40 19.94 6.09 5.60
N PHE A 41 20.80 6.89 4.94
CA PHE A 41 21.72 7.82 5.57
C PHE A 41 21.98 9.07 4.70
N TRP A 42 22.64 10.08 5.28
CA TRP A 42 23.03 11.35 4.63
C TRP A 42 21.88 12.06 3.89
N GLY A 43 20.83 12.41 4.63
CA GLY A 43 19.63 13.07 4.11
C GLY A 43 19.80 14.56 3.80
N HIS A 44 19.40 15.01 2.61
CA HIS A 44 19.17 16.44 2.34
C HIS A 44 17.67 16.76 2.33
N TYR A 45 17.25 17.75 3.10
CA TYR A 45 15.85 18.12 3.26
C TYR A 45 15.51 19.37 2.45
N HIS A 46 14.36 19.35 1.79
CA HIS A 46 13.93 20.39 0.85
C HIS A 46 12.46 20.77 1.07
N ASN A 47 12.13 22.01 0.72
CA ASN A 47 10.76 22.54 0.83
C ASN A 47 9.95 22.31 -0.44
N GLU A 48 10.62 22.27 -1.59
CA GLU A 48 9.99 22.13 -2.90
C GLU A 48 10.36 20.78 -3.52
N PRO A 49 9.41 20.13 -4.21
CA PRO A 49 9.67 18.87 -4.89
C PRO A 49 10.79 19.04 -5.93
N ASP A 50 10.74 20.10 -6.74
CA ASP A 50 11.73 20.42 -7.79
C ASP A 50 13.17 20.54 -7.25
N MET A 51 13.34 21.03 -6.01
CA MET A 51 14.66 21.08 -5.37
C MET A 51 15.15 19.69 -4.96
N ALA A 52 14.28 18.88 -4.35
CA ALA A 52 14.61 17.51 -3.98
C ALA A 52 14.90 16.65 -5.21
N GLU A 53 14.17 16.86 -6.32
CA GLU A 53 14.41 16.16 -7.59
C GLU A 53 15.81 16.41 -8.14
N ARG A 54 16.19 17.70 -8.23
CA ARG A 54 17.49 18.12 -8.74
C ARG A 54 18.62 17.62 -7.86
N ASP A 55 18.44 17.68 -6.54
CA ASP A 55 19.40 17.13 -5.59
C ASP A 55 19.57 15.62 -5.75
N LEU A 56 18.48 14.85 -5.93
CA LEU A 56 18.55 13.42 -6.18
C LEU A 56 19.39 13.11 -7.44
N HIS A 57 19.08 13.77 -8.57
CA HIS A 57 19.82 13.56 -9.82
C HIS A 57 21.28 13.98 -9.68
N ASN A 58 21.55 15.16 -9.14
CA ASN A 58 22.91 15.66 -8.99
C ASN A 58 23.75 14.72 -8.13
N ARG A 59 23.19 14.22 -7.02
CA ARG A 59 23.87 13.26 -6.13
C ARG A 59 24.08 11.91 -6.81
N ALA A 60 23.09 11.41 -7.54
CA ALA A 60 23.20 10.16 -8.27
C ALA A 60 24.25 10.23 -9.39
N GLU A 61 24.22 11.27 -10.22
CA GLU A 61 25.21 11.48 -11.29
C GLU A 61 26.62 11.68 -10.74
N ASP A 62 26.76 12.48 -9.69
CA ASP A 62 28.04 12.72 -9.04
C ASP A 62 28.60 11.42 -8.42
N TYR A 63 27.75 10.61 -7.78
CA TYR A 63 28.13 9.29 -7.28
C TYR A 63 28.56 8.36 -8.43
N GLN A 64 27.79 8.34 -9.52
CA GLN A 64 28.10 7.57 -10.72
C GLN A 64 29.47 7.96 -11.30
N ARG A 65 29.77 9.26 -11.39
CA ARG A 65 31.06 9.78 -11.87
C ARG A 65 32.22 9.43 -10.94
N ARG A 66 32.02 9.50 -9.62
CA ARG A 66 33.08 9.23 -8.62
C ARG A 66 33.41 7.75 -8.48
N TYR A 67 32.40 6.89 -8.53
CA TYR A 67 32.55 5.46 -8.22
C TYR A 67 32.48 4.57 -9.47
N HIS A 68 32.28 5.15 -10.65
CA HIS A 68 32.19 4.43 -11.93
C HIS A 68 31.15 3.29 -11.94
N VAL A 69 30.09 3.47 -11.15
CA VAL A 69 28.99 2.51 -11.03
C VAL A 69 28.00 2.68 -12.17
N ARG A 70 27.20 1.66 -12.45
CA ARG A 70 26.08 1.77 -13.39
C ARG A 70 24.77 1.73 -12.63
N GLU A 71 23.83 2.57 -13.06
CA GLU A 71 22.46 2.46 -12.58
C GLU A 71 21.96 1.07 -12.97
N VAL A 72 21.64 0.28 -11.96
CA VAL A 72 20.89 -0.94 -12.13
C VAL A 72 19.49 -0.44 -12.42
N GLU A 73 19.06 -0.56 -13.67
CA GLU A 73 17.64 -0.58 -13.96
C GLU A 73 17.04 -1.58 -12.97
N GLN A 74 16.27 -1.06 -12.01
CA GLN A 74 15.40 -1.92 -11.25
C GLN A 74 14.50 -2.54 -12.31
N THR A 75 14.79 -3.78 -12.67
CA THR A 75 13.88 -4.61 -13.44
C THR A 75 12.99 -5.33 -12.44
N PRO A 76 11.82 -4.80 -12.02
CA PRO A 76 10.65 -5.54 -12.38
C PRO A 76 10.52 -5.41 -13.92
N ASP A 77 10.07 -6.46 -14.60
CA ASP A 77 9.70 -6.39 -16.01
C ASP A 77 9.05 -5.03 -16.34
N GLN A 78 9.39 -4.41 -17.48
CA GLN A 78 8.89 -3.09 -17.93
C GLN A 78 7.34 -3.08 -18.12
N GLU A 79 6.59 -3.38 -17.08
CA GLU A 79 5.14 -3.28 -17.03
C GLU A 79 4.83 -1.82 -16.71
N ALA A 80 4.64 -1.06 -17.78
CA ALA A 80 4.17 0.30 -17.67
C ALA A 80 2.80 0.34 -16.98
N TYR A 81 2.60 1.35 -16.14
CA TYR A 81 1.39 1.53 -15.36
C TYR A 81 0.39 2.37 -16.13
N GLN A 82 -0.78 1.81 -16.41
CA GLN A 82 -1.83 2.49 -17.15
C GLN A 82 -2.90 3.04 -16.20
N TYR A 83 -3.32 4.27 -16.44
CA TYR A 83 -4.35 4.97 -15.69
C TYR A 83 -5.34 5.63 -16.63
N TYR A 84 -6.61 5.64 -16.23
CA TYR A 84 -7.70 6.19 -17.02
C TYR A 84 -8.18 7.51 -16.45
N SER A 85 -8.34 8.52 -17.31
CA SER A 85 -8.99 9.77 -16.94
C SER A 85 -10.50 9.59 -17.07
N THR A 86 -11.22 9.52 -15.96
CA THR A 86 -12.66 9.20 -16.00
C THR A 86 -13.56 10.42 -15.95
N GLN A 87 -13.11 11.52 -15.34
CA GLN A 87 -13.97 12.68 -15.05
C GLN A 87 -13.84 13.81 -16.08
N ARG A 88 -12.67 13.94 -16.72
CA ARG A 88 -12.36 15.02 -17.67
C ARG A 88 -11.48 14.55 -18.83
N PRO A 89 -11.52 15.22 -19.98
CA PRO A 89 -10.56 15.00 -21.06
C PRO A 89 -9.11 15.11 -20.61
N ILE A 90 -8.21 14.43 -21.32
CA ILE A 90 -6.76 14.59 -21.13
C ILE A 90 -6.34 15.88 -21.80
N ASP A 91 -5.90 16.85 -21.01
CA ASP A 91 -5.38 18.15 -21.44
C ASP A 91 -4.28 18.63 -20.47
N ILE A 92 -3.64 19.75 -20.79
CA ILE A 92 -2.60 20.36 -19.96
C ILE A 92 -3.16 20.62 -18.55
N GLY A 93 -2.50 20.05 -17.54
CA GLY A 93 -2.88 20.19 -16.14
C GLY A 93 -3.98 19.22 -15.67
N THR A 94 -4.45 18.29 -16.51
CA THR A 94 -5.43 17.26 -16.10
C THR A 94 -4.78 15.92 -15.76
N TYR A 95 -3.46 15.86 -15.68
CA TYR A 95 -2.71 14.67 -15.32
C TYR A 95 -1.45 15.03 -14.52
N PRO A 96 -0.97 14.13 -13.65
CA PRO A 96 0.28 14.32 -12.92
C PRO A 96 1.44 14.45 -13.89
N LYS A 97 2.12 15.59 -13.82
CA LYS A 97 3.36 15.84 -14.56
C LYS A 97 4.46 16.17 -13.56
N SER A 98 4.92 15.15 -12.85
CA SER A 98 6.14 15.25 -12.06
C SER A 98 7.36 15.11 -12.98
N TYR A 99 8.49 15.71 -12.58
CA TYR A 99 9.77 15.43 -13.23
C TYR A 99 10.21 13.97 -13.01
N PHE A 100 9.78 13.33 -11.90
CA PHE A 100 10.11 11.95 -11.56
C PHE A 100 9.43 10.89 -12.42
N ASN A 101 8.17 11.12 -12.73
CA ASN A 101 7.31 10.13 -13.37
C ASN A 101 6.46 10.84 -14.42
N ARG A 102 7.07 11.01 -15.60
CA ARG A 102 6.38 11.63 -16.74
C ARG A 102 5.57 10.56 -17.47
N PRO A 103 4.44 10.95 -18.05
CA PRO A 103 3.72 10.09 -18.97
C PRO A 103 4.65 9.64 -20.10
N ILE A 104 4.73 8.33 -20.32
CA ILE A 104 5.49 7.75 -21.44
C ILE A 104 4.61 7.62 -22.69
N HIS A 105 3.30 7.47 -22.50
CA HIS A 105 2.33 7.36 -23.58
C HIS A 105 0.96 7.88 -23.13
N MET A 106 0.20 8.47 -24.07
CA MET A 106 -1.16 8.93 -23.84
C MET A 106 -2.04 8.55 -25.02
N ASP A 107 -3.15 7.90 -24.71
CA ASP A 107 -4.24 7.63 -25.64
C ASP A 107 -5.38 8.58 -25.34
N ILE A 108 -5.56 9.61 -26.16
CA ILE A 108 -6.65 10.57 -26.02
C ILE A 108 -7.83 10.10 -26.87
N TYR A 109 -8.98 9.85 -26.24
CA TYR A 109 -10.16 9.39 -26.94
C TYR A 109 -10.96 10.57 -27.51
N ALA A 110 -11.57 10.39 -28.68
CA ALA A 110 -12.42 11.41 -29.29
C ALA A 110 -13.67 11.77 -28.46
N GLY A 111 -14.03 10.90 -27.51
CA GLY A 111 -15.13 11.10 -26.56
C GLY A 111 -15.01 10.10 -25.41
N ARG A 112 -15.98 10.10 -24.49
CA ARG A 112 -15.98 9.15 -23.37
C ARG A 112 -16.29 7.74 -23.88
N GLN A 113 -15.38 6.80 -23.67
CA GLN A 113 -15.50 5.41 -24.12
C GLN A 113 -15.55 4.44 -22.95
N GLN A 114 -16.30 3.35 -23.10
CA GLN A 114 -16.32 2.26 -22.12
C GLN A 114 -14.97 1.54 -22.13
N VAL A 115 -14.35 1.41 -20.95
CA VAL A 115 -13.09 0.69 -20.82
C VAL A 115 -13.37 -0.82 -20.77
N PRO A 116 -12.76 -1.64 -21.65
CA PRO A 116 -12.96 -3.08 -21.64
C PRO A 116 -12.57 -3.71 -20.29
N GLY A 117 -13.45 -4.54 -19.74
CA GLY A 117 -13.20 -5.23 -18.46
C GLY A 117 -13.30 -4.36 -17.21
N GLU A 118 -13.70 -3.10 -17.35
CA GLU A 118 -13.85 -2.14 -16.25
C GLU A 118 -15.30 -1.65 -16.11
N ALA A 119 -15.68 -1.19 -14.92
CA ALA A 119 -17.04 -0.72 -14.61
C ALA A 119 -17.30 0.74 -15.06
N PHE A 120 -16.35 1.39 -15.73
CA PHE A 120 -16.37 2.83 -15.95
C PHE A 120 -15.99 3.23 -17.38
N GLN A 121 -16.32 4.48 -17.71
CA GLN A 121 -15.93 5.10 -18.97
C GLN A 121 -14.81 6.11 -18.75
N ALA A 122 -13.93 6.25 -19.74
CA ALA A 122 -12.78 7.14 -19.70
C ALA A 122 -12.72 8.04 -20.93
N TRP A 123 -12.06 9.18 -20.78
CA TRP A 123 -11.73 10.11 -21.87
C TRP A 123 -10.37 9.81 -22.51
N GLY A 124 -9.63 8.86 -21.94
CA GLY A 124 -8.33 8.44 -22.42
C GLY A 124 -7.57 7.64 -21.37
N ALA A 125 -6.41 7.14 -21.78
CA ALA A 125 -5.48 6.42 -20.94
C ALA A 125 -4.11 7.10 -20.92
N ILE A 126 -3.44 7.08 -19.77
CA ILE A 126 -2.12 7.65 -19.53
C ILE A 126 -1.25 6.55 -18.97
N THR A 127 -0.10 6.36 -19.60
CA THR A 127 0.86 5.32 -19.23
C THR A 127 2.07 5.97 -18.59
N TYR A 128 2.52 5.42 -17.46
CA TYR A 128 3.68 5.85 -16.69
C TYR A 128 4.68 4.71 -16.52
N ALA A 129 5.96 5.05 -16.37
CA ALA A 129 7.00 4.07 -16.08
C ALA A 129 6.95 3.60 -14.61
N GLN A 130 6.50 4.46 -13.70
CA GLN A 130 6.35 4.17 -12.28
C GLN A 130 4.88 4.32 -11.86
N PRO A 131 4.45 3.63 -10.78
CA PRO A 131 3.10 3.80 -10.31
C PRO A 131 2.89 5.21 -9.75
N LEU A 132 1.71 5.78 -10.02
CA LEU A 132 1.26 7.01 -9.38
C LEU A 132 0.89 6.76 -7.92
N THR A 133 1.09 7.76 -7.08
CA THR A 133 0.66 7.69 -5.68
C THR A 133 -0.84 7.86 -5.54
N GLU A 134 -1.42 7.38 -4.43
CA GLU A 134 -2.84 7.55 -4.17
C GLU A 134 -3.29 9.02 -4.17
N GLN A 135 -2.42 9.93 -3.74
CA GLN A 135 -2.73 11.36 -3.74
C GLN A 135 -2.85 11.90 -5.16
N GLU A 136 -1.91 11.56 -6.05
CA GLU A 136 -1.97 11.92 -7.47
C GLU A 136 -3.20 11.32 -8.15
N LEU A 137 -3.54 10.06 -7.84
CA LEU A 137 -4.77 9.43 -8.33
C LEU A 137 -6.02 10.19 -7.89
N ARG A 138 -6.07 10.66 -6.64
CA ARG A 138 -7.22 11.45 -6.13
C ARG A 138 -7.28 12.84 -6.75
N ASP A 139 -6.17 13.59 -6.75
CA ASP A 139 -6.12 14.98 -7.19
C ASP A 139 -6.44 15.12 -8.69
N TYR A 140 -6.03 14.13 -9.47
CA TYR A 140 -6.28 14.07 -10.91
C TYR A 140 -7.45 13.16 -11.28
N GLU A 141 -8.11 12.54 -10.30
CA GLU A 141 -9.26 11.65 -10.48
C GLU A 141 -9.00 10.51 -11.47
N LEU A 142 -7.77 9.98 -11.41
CA LEU A 142 -7.31 8.89 -12.26
C LEU A 142 -7.66 7.55 -11.64
N ARG A 143 -8.07 6.59 -12.48
CA ARG A 143 -8.35 5.22 -12.03
C ARG A 143 -7.30 4.26 -12.59
N PRO A 144 -6.67 3.42 -11.76
CA PRO A 144 -5.67 2.46 -12.24
C PRO A 144 -6.34 1.38 -13.10
N SER A 145 -5.63 0.92 -14.12
CA SER A 145 -6.02 -0.22 -14.92
C SER A 145 -5.93 -1.51 -14.10
N ARG A 146 -6.89 -2.42 -14.25
CA ARG A 146 -6.83 -3.78 -13.67
C ARG A 146 -5.59 -4.58 -14.05
N SER A 147 -4.95 -4.23 -15.16
CA SER A 147 -3.74 -4.92 -15.65
C SER A 147 -2.46 -4.49 -14.92
N ASN A 148 -2.51 -3.39 -14.16
CA ASN A 148 -1.35 -2.94 -13.39
C ASN A 148 -0.98 -3.99 -12.33
N LEU A 149 0.31 -4.21 -12.10
CA LEU A 149 0.82 -5.27 -11.24
C LEU A 149 0.28 -5.21 -9.80
N ASP A 150 0.24 -4.03 -9.22
CA ASP A 150 -0.30 -3.76 -7.89
C ASP A 150 -1.79 -4.12 -7.80
N ILE A 151 -2.56 -3.77 -8.83
CA ILE A 151 -3.99 -4.08 -8.90
C ILE A 151 -4.20 -5.58 -9.08
N ARG A 152 -3.45 -6.25 -9.97
CA ARG A 152 -3.53 -7.72 -10.15
C ARG A 152 -3.25 -8.44 -8.84
N ARG A 153 -2.17 -8.07 -8.13
CA ARG A 153 -1.84 -8.65 -6.82
C ARG A 153 -2.96 -8.44 -5.79
N GLN A 154 -3.54 -7.24 -5.76
CA GLN A 154 -4.67 -6.94 -4.88
C GLN A 154 -5.90 -7.80 -5.24
N MET A 155 -6.21 -7.92 -6.51
CA MET A 155 -7.31 -8.74 -7.01
C MET A 155 -7.10 -10.22 -6.70
N ASP A 156 -5.89 -10.74 -6.87
CA ASP A 156 -5.54 -12.13 -6.53
C ASP A 156 -5.73 -12.39 -5.04
N ALA A 157 -5.28 -11.48 -4.18
CA ALA A 157 -5.48 -11.57 -2.73
C ALA A 157 -6.97 -11.57 -2.36
N GLN A 158 -7.76 -10.68 -2.97
CA GLN A 158 -9.21 -10.63 -2.77
C GLN A 158 -9.90 -11.90 -3.29
N ALA A 159 -9.45 -12.44 -4.42
CA ALA A 159 -9.95 -13.69 -4.98
C ALA A 159 -9.72 -14.86 -4.02
N GLN A 160 -8.57 -14.95 -3.35
CA GLN A 160 -8.35 -15.99 -2.34
C GLN A 160 -9.35 -15.88 -1.18
N VAL A 161 -9.64 -14.68 -0.71
CA VAL A 161 -10.57 -14.46 0.40
C VAL A 161 -12.00 -14.79 -0.02
N VAL A 162 -12.44 -14.25 -1.16
CA VAL A 162 -13.79 -14.43 -1.70
C VAL A 162 -14.02 -15.89 -2.08
N GLY A 163 -13.08 -16.52 -2.80
CA GLY A 163 -13.21 -17.89 -3.27
C GLY A 163 -13.31 -18.91 -2.13
N LYS A 164 -12.49 -18.78 -1.08
CA LYS A 164 -12.61 -19.61 0.13
C LYS A 164 -13.96 -19.43 0.81
N TRP A 165 -14.48 -18.20 0.85
CA TRP A 165 -15.80 -17.93 1.41
C TRP A 165 -16.92 -18.50 0.54
N GLU A 166 -16.82 -18.39 -0.78
CA GLU A 166 -17.77 -18.95 -1.75
C GLU A 166 -17.89 -20.47 -1.59
N ASP A 167 -16.76 -21.17 -1.46
CA ASP A 167 -16.72 -22.61 -1.21
C ASP A 167 -17.36 -22.97 0.13
N ALA A 168 -16.98 -22.26 1.21
CA ALA A 168 -17.52 -22.50 2.54
C ALA A 168 -19.04 -22.30 2.62
N HIS A 169 -19.59 -21.37 1.83
CA HIS A 169 -21.02 -21.06 1.77
C HIS A 169 -21.74 -21.78 0.61
N ARG A 170 -21.04 -22.66 -0.13
CA ARG A 170 -21.57 -23.43 -1.26
C ARG A 170 -22.29 -22.54 -2.28
N VAL A 171 -21.66 -21.41 -2.62
CA VAL A 171 -22.21 -20.46 -3.60
C VAL A 171 -22.31 -21.16 -4.97
N PRO A 172 -23.48 -21.15 -5.64
CA PRO A 172 -23.63 -21.74 -6.96
C PRO A 172 -22.66 -21.12 -7.98
N GLU A 173 -22.08 -21.94 -8.85
CA GLU A 173 -21.04 -21.54 -9.81
C GLU A 173 -21.42 -20.31 -10.64
N GLN A 174 -22.70 -20.18 -11.01
CA GLN A 174 -23.21 -19.06 -11.79
C GLN A 174 -23.11 -17.71 -11.06
N LYS A 175 -23.09 -17.72 -9.72
CA LYS A 175 -22.99 -16.53 -8.87
C LYS A 175 -21.57 -16.28 -8.35
N ARG A 176 -20.65 -17.21 -8.59
CA ARG A 176 -19.27 -17.07 -8.15
C ARG A 176 -18.54 -16.01 -8.96
N LEU A 177 -17.74 -15.23 -8.26
CA LEU A 177 -16.82 -14.25 -8.83
C LEU A 177 -15.45 -14.86 -9.14
N THR A 178 -15.15 -16.02 -8.54
CA THR A 178 -13.84 -16.68 -8.64
C THR A 178 -13.94 -18.04 -9.34
N TRP A 179 -12.88 -18.40 -10.06
CA TRP A 179 -12.59 -19.78 -10.48
C TRP A 179 -11.61 -20.40 -9.50
N PHE A 180 -11.78 -21.69 -9.21
CA PHE A 180 -10.79 -22.47 -8.47
C PHE A 180 -9.94 -23.28 -9.45
N TYR A 181 -8.62 -23.07 -9.42
CA TYR A 181 -7.67 -23.88 -10.19
C TYR A 181 -7.12 -25.00 -9.30
N SER A 182 -7.53 -26.23 -9.57
CA SER A 182 -7.12 -27.43 -8.80
C SER A 182 -5.61 -27.62 -8.77
N ASP A 183 -4.94 -27.35 -9.88
CA ASP A 183 -3.54 -27.69 -10.10
C ASP A 183 -2.60 -26.82 -9.26
N PHE A 184 -3.05 -25.63 -8.88
CA PHE A 184 -2.30 -24.66 -8.09
C PHE A 184 -2.92 -24.41 -6.70
N GLY A 185 -4.11 -24.97 -6.43
CA GLY A 185 -4.84 -24.77 -5.19
C GLY A 185 -5.21 -23.30 -4.92
N SER A 186 -5.41 -22.50 -5.97
CA SER A 186 -5.62 -21.07 -5.88
C SER A 186 -6.91 -20.62 -6.56
N TYR A 187 -7.49 -19.53 -6.04
CA TYR A 187 -8.64 -18.88 -6.65
C TYR A 187 -8.19 -17.75 -7.57
N ALA A 188 -8.80 -17.63 -8.75
CA ALA A 188 -8.58 -16.53 -9.68
C ALA A 188 -9.89 -15.82 -9.99
N VAL A 189 -9.79 -14.55 -10.35
CA VAL A 189 -10.96 -13.73 -10.70
C VAL A 189 -11.49 -14.11 -12.08
N LYS A 190 -12.82 -14.15 -12.24
CA LYS A 190 -13.45 -14.29 -13.57
C LYS A 190 -13.16 -13.08 -14.45
N GLU A 191 -12.97 -13.30 -15.74
CA GLU A 191 -12.59 -12.26 -16.71
C GLU A 191 -13.56 -11.05 -16.72
N TYR A 192 -14.86 -11.32 -16.59
CA TYR A 192 -15.91 -10.29 -16.60
C TYR A 192 -16.14 -9.60 -15.24
N VAL A 193 -15.48 -10.05 -14.17
CA VAL A 193 -15.64 -9.46 -12.84
C VAL A 193 -14.73 -8.24 -12.73
N THR A 194 -15.33 -7.09 -12.39
CA THR A 194 -14.59 -5.84 -12.24
C THR A 194 -13.84 -5.80 -10.92
N PRO A 195 -12.73 -5.04 -10.82
CA PRO A 195 -11.99 -4.89 -9.57
C PRO A 195 -12.88 -4.39 -8.42
N GLU A 196 -13.81 -3.46 -8.69
CA GLU A 196 -14.70 -2.93 -7.66
C GLU A 196 -15.72 -3.95 -7.15
N GLN A 197 -16.25 -4.81 -8.04
CA GLN A 197 -17.19 -5.85 -7.65
C GLN A 197 -16.52 -6.87 -6.72
N LEU A 198 -15.31 -7.30 -7.07
CA LEU A 198 -14.52 -8.21 -6.24
C LEU A 198 -14.16 -7.57 -4.89
N ALA A 199 -13.69 -6.33 -4.90
CA ALA A 199 -13.32 -5.61 -3.69
C ALA A 199 -14.52 -5.40 -2.75
N ALA A 200 -15.71 -5.13 -3.30
CA ALA A 200 -16.94 -5.04 -2.53
C ALA A 200 -17.31 -6.38 -1.87
N SER A 201 -17.19 -7.49 -2.61
CA SER A 201 -17.40 -8.84 -2.07
C SER A 201 -16.41 -9.16 -0.94
N ALA A 202 -15.12 -8.91 -1.14
CA ALA A 202 -14.08 -9.15 -0.14
C ALA A 202 -14.33 -8.37 1.18
N ARG A 203 -14.68 -7.07 1.09
CA ARG A 203 -15.07 -6.27 2.27
C ARG A 203 -16.30 -6.86 2.97
N GLY A 204 -17.29 -7.31 2.21
CA GLY A 204 -18.47 -7.98 2.76
C GLY A 204 -18.13 -9.24 3.56
N VAL A 205 -17.22 -10.06 3.03
CA VAL A 205 -16.71 -11.27 3.70
C VAL A 205 -16.00 -10.91 5.01
N GLU A 206 -15.08 -9.95 4.97
CA GLU A 206 -14.34 -9.50 6.16
C GLU A 206 -15.27 -8.99 7.27
N LEU A 207 -16.29 -8.20 6.91
CA LEU A 207 -17.29 -7.71 7.86
C LEU A 207 -18.09 -8.84 8.51
N GLN A 208 -18.48 -9.86 7.74
CA GLN A 208 -19.17 -11.03 8.28
C GLN A 208 -18.29 -11.81 9.25
N VAL A 209 -17.01 -12.04 8.90
CA VAL A 209 -16.04 -12.71 9.76
C VAL A 209 -15.84 -11.94 11.05
N ALA A 210 -15.63 -10.62 10.98
CA ALA A 210 -15.49 -9.75 12.14
C ALA A 210 -16.74 -9.76 13.03
N ALA A 211 -17.94 -9.71 12.44
CA ALA A 211 -19.19 -9.80 13.18
C ALA A 211 -19.35 -11.15 13.90
N ARG A 212 -18.99 -12.26 13.25
CA ARG A 212 -19.02 -13.59 13.85
C ARG A 212 -18.03 -13.71 15.02
N ALA A 213 -16.81 -13.19 14.86
CA ALA A 213 -15.81 -13.16 15.92
C ALA A 213 -16.26 -12.34 17.13
N ARG A 214 -16.86 -11.16 16.91
CA ARG A 214 -17.47 -10.34 17.97
C ARG A 214 -18.57 -11.08 18.72
N ARG A 215 -19.47 -11.76 18.00
CA ARG A 215 -20.54 -12.59 18.60
C ARG A 215 -19.99 -13.75 19.42
N GLN A 216 -18.88 -14.37 19.00
CA GLN A 216 -18.25 -15.46 19.75
C GLN A 216 -17.56 -14.96 21.02
N LYS A 217 -16.89 -13.81 20.99
CA LYS A 217 -16.32 -13.16 22.19
C LYS A 217 -17.42 -12.79 23.21
N GLY A 218 -18.54 -12.24 22.75
CA GLY A 218 -19.69 -11.94 23.61
C GLY A 218 -20.38 -13.17 24.22
N LYS A 219 -20.10 -14.37 23.71
CA LYS A 219 -20.60 -15.66 24.25
C LYS A 219 -19.63 -16.33 25.22
N GLN A 220 -18.48 -15.72 25.53
CA GLN A 220 -17.59 -16.27 26.55
C GLN A 220 -18.34 -16.40 27.88
N PRO A 221 -18.33 -17.57 28.53
CA PRO A 221 -19.05 -17.79 29.76
C PRO A 221 -18.55 -16.81 30.84
N ILE A 222 -19.49 -16.32 31.65
CA ILE A 222 -19.24 -15.31 32.71
C ILE A 222 -18.06 -15.70 33.62
N ALA A 223 -17.86 -17.00 33.85
CA ALA A 223 -16.73 -17.53 34.62
C ALA A 223 -15.35 -17.19 34.01
N GLU A 224 -15.19 -17.27 32.69
CA GLU A 224 -13.93 -16.91 32.01
C GLU A 224 -13.71 -15.40 32.02
N GLN A 225 -14.79 -14.61 31.89
CA GLN A 225 -14.73 -13.15 31.99
C GLN A 225 -14.32 -12.70 33.40
N LEU A 226 -14.86 -13.34 34.44
CA LEU A 226 -14.48 -13.09 35.83
C LEU A 226 -13.01 -13.45 36.08
N GLN A 227 -12.52 -14.59 35.57
CA GLN A 227 -11.11 -14.97 35.71
C GLN A 227 -10.16 -14.02 34.96
N ALA A 228 -10.52 -13.57 33.76
CA ALA A 228 -9.72 -12.61 33.00
C ALA A 228 -9.64 -11.25 33.73
N ALA A 229 -10.77 -10.74 34.23
CA ALA A 229 -10.82 -9.51 35.03
C ALA A 229 -10.03 -9.64 36.34
N GLN A 230 -10.03 -10.82 36.96
CA GLN A 230 -9.26 -11.08 38.18
C GLN A 230 -7.75 -11.11 37.93
N ARG A 231 -7.30 -11.62 36.78
CA ARG A 231 -5.89 -11.58 36.38
C ARG A 231 -5.43 -10.16 36.05
N GLU A 232 -6.20 -9.41 35.27
CA GLU A 232 -5.89 -8.00 34.98
C GLU A 232 -5.84 -7.16 36.27
N ALA A 233 -6.76 -7.37 37.22
CA ALA A 233 -6.74 -6.69 38.52
C ALA A 233 -5.52 -7.06 39.39
N GLN A 234 -5.00 -8.29 39.27
CA GLN A 234 -3.79 -8.71 39.97
C GLN A 234 -2.52 -8.13 39.34
N GLU A 235 -2.46 -8.03 38.00
CA GLU A 235 -1.34 -7.40 37.28
C GLU A 235 -1.27 -5.90 37.53
N HIS A 236 -2.42 -5.23 37.66
CA HIS A 236 -2.49 -3.81 38.02
C HIS A 236 -2.36 -3.55 39.53
N ARG A 237 -2.21 -4.59 40.36
CA ARG A 237 -1.95 -4.42 41.80
C ARG A 237 -0.51 -3.97 41.99
N GLY A 238 -0.31 -2.66 42.13
CA GLY A 238 0.97 -2.07 42.51
C GLY A 238 1.53 -2.67 43.81
N PRO A 239 2.85 -2.58 44.05
CA PRO A 239 3.50 -3.21 45.19
C PRO A 239 2.88 -2.75 46.51
N GLU A 240 2.55 -3.69 47.39
CA GLU A 240 1.96 -3.41 48.70
C GLU A 240 2.89 -2.48 49.50
N ALA A 241 2.31 -1.39 50.02
CA ALA A 241 3.04 -0.41 50.81
C ALA A 241 3.63 -1.08 52.07
N PRO A 242 4.90 -0.78 52.43
CA PRO A 242 5.56 -1.44 53.54
C PRO A 242 4.85 -1.12 54.86
N ASN A 243 4.53 -2.17 55.61
CA ASN A 243 3.86 -2.11 56.91
C ASN A 243 4.65 -1.21 57.89
N LYS A 244 4.05 -0.09 58.30
CA LYS A 244 4.58 0.74 59.40
C LYS A 244 4.34 0.01 60.72
N LYS A 245 5.40 -0.59 61.28
CA LYS A 245 5.40 -0.98 62.70
C LYS A 245 5.33 0.30 63.55
N ALA A 246 4.35 0.37 64.44
CA ALA A 246 4.24 1.44 65.44
C ALA A 246 5.44 1.36 66.41
N PRO A 247 6.01 2.49 66.85
CA PRO A 247 7.10 2.47 67.80
C PRO A 247 6.59 2.06 69.19
N ASP A 248 7.30 1.12 69.78
CA ASP A 248 7.17 0.67 71.16
C ASP A 248 7.55 1.81 72.12
N ARG A 249 6.65 2.18 73.03
CA ARG A 249 6.87 3.24 74.02
C ARG A 249 7.14 2.60 75.37
N GLY A 250 8.39 2.18 75.55
CA GLY A 250 8.93 1.73 76.84
C GLY A 250 9.16 2.89 77.81
N GLU A 251 8.68 2.65 79.04
CA GLU A 251 9.07 3.15 80.38
C GLU A 251 9.98 4.38 80.51
N ARG A 252 9.47 5.42 81.19
CA ARG A 252 10.05 5.98 82.42
C ARG A 252 9.08 6.91 83.14
#